data_AF-A0A7S3M4I0-F1
#
_entry.id   AF-A0A7S3M4I0-F1
#
_cell.length_a   1.000
_cell.length_b   1.000
_cell.length_c   1.000
_cell.angle_alpha   90.00
_cell.angle_beta   90.00
_cell.angle_gamma   90.00
#
_symmetry.space_group_name_H-M   'P 1'
#
loop_
_entity.id
_entity.type
_entity.pdbx_description
1 polymer ?
#
loop_
_entity_poly.entity_id
_entity_poly.type
_entity_poly.pdbx_seq_one_letter_code
_entity_poly.pdbx_strand_id
1 'polypeptide(L)'
;VIFVTGGMKGVQEVFANNCLTPGLYHLVPIGQASGFPGQDVEVGADLDQRKKVFGQFGDIYITIEGGPGVAQEARDAFERGAAVVPMIRTGGASEGKMNFPAGALEAPPFVAPEHWELLKSKEASVEESANAAVEIIGAILSQMPVPQPLDAGEEVEIIVRTMAGHEVVVA
;
A
#
# COMPACT_ATOMS: atom_id res chain seq x y z
N VAL A 1 10.23 8.96 -1.30
CA VAL A 1 8.96 8.21 -1.39
C VAL A 1 9.14 7.14 -2.44
N ILE A 2 8.84 5.89 -2.10
CA ILE A 2 8.77 4.77 -3.03
C ILE A 2 7.32 4.30 -3.12
N PHE A 3 6.94 3.70 -4.24
CA PHE A 3 5.63 3.08 -4.44
C PHE A 3 5.83 1.60 -4.65
N VAL A 4 5.02 0.80 -3.98
CA VAL A 4 5.08 -0.66 -4.10
C VAL A 4 3.68 -1.20 -4.40
N THR A 5 3.57 -2.03 -5.44
CA THR A 5 2.33 -2.75 -5.78
C THR A 5 2.57 -4.26 -5.78
N GLY A 6 1.51 -5.05 -5.94
CA GLY A 6 1.60 -6.51 -6.09
C GLY A 6 1.77 -6.99 -7.53
N GLY A 7 2.02 -6.09 -8.48
CA GLY A 7 2.22 -6.44 -9.90
C GLY A 7 0.99 -7.06 -10.59
N MET A 8 -0.23 -6.71 -10.15
CA MET A 8 -1.47 -7.33 -10.66
C MET A 8 -2.17 -6.50 -11.76
N LYS A 9 -2.83 -7.18 -12.70
CA LYS A 9 -3.71 -6.52 -13.68
C LYS A 9 -4.85 -5.75 -13.02
N GLY A 10 -5.35 -4.72 -13.71
CA GLY A 10 -6.43 -3.85 -13.22
C GLY A 10 -5.88 -2.58 -12.57
N VAL A 11 -6.29 -2.26 -11.33
CA VAL A 11 -5.92 -0.99 -10.68
C VAL A 11 -4.40 -0.80 -10.60
N GLN A 12 -3.63 -1.84 -10.25
CA GLN A 12 -2.19 -1.70 -10.07
C GLN A 12 -1.46 -1.50 -11.41
N GLU A 13 -1.94 -2.14 -12.47
CA GLU A 13 -1.50 -1.90 -13.86
C GLU A 13 -1.81 -0.47 -14.31
N VAL A 14 -3.03 0.02 -14.05
CA VAL A 14 -3.40 1.41 -14.35
C VAL A 14 -2.50 2.38 -13.59
N PHE A 15 -2.23 2.11 -12.31
CA PHE A 15 -1.30 2.92 -11.51
C PHE A 15 0.11 2.92 -12.11
N ALA A 16 0.65 1.74 -12.42
CA ALA A 16 2.00 1.61 -12.98
C ALA A 16 2.18 2.36 -14.31
N ASN A 17 1.15 2.34 -15.16
CA ASN A 17 1.17 3.06 -16.44
C ASN A 17 1.05 4.58 -16.31
N ASN A 18 0.61 5.09 -15.15
CA ASN A 18 0.40 6.53 -14.94
C ASN A 18 1.34 7.15 -13.89
N CYS A 19 2.06 6.34 -13.10
CA CYS A 19 3.01 6.77 -12.08
C CYS A 19 4.45 6.41 -12.50
N LEU A 20 4.99 7.13 -13.50
CA LEU A 20 6.29 6.84 -14.12
C LEU A 20 7.47 7.40 -13.31
N THR A 21 7.59 6.96 -12.05
CA THR A 21 8.70 7.34 -11.17
C THR A 21 9.75 6.23 -11.09
N PRO A 22 11.05 6.56 -10.96
CA PRO A 22 12.10 5.56 -10.72
C PRO A 22 11.88 4.73 -9.44
N GLY A 23 11.10 5.23 -8.48
CA GLY A 23 10.81 4.56 -7.21
C GLY A 23 9.58 3.66 -7.23
N LEU A 24 9.16 3.14 -8.39
CA LEU A 24 8.02 2.23 -8.51
C LEU A 24 8.47 0.77 -8.57
N TYR A 25 8.03 -0.04 -7.61
CA TYR A 25 8.36 -1.46 -7.49
C TYR A 25 7.12 -2.34 -7.49
N HIS A 26 7.26 -3.58 -7.96
CA HIS A 26 6.21 -4.59 -7.98
C HIS A 26 6.68 -5.86 -7.27
N LEU A 27 6.01 -6.24 -6.19
CA LEU A 27 6.28 -7.51 -5.52
C LEU A 27 5.59 -8.63 -6.29
N VAL A 28 6.40 -9.51 -6.89
CA VAL A 28 5.95 -10.65 -7.68
C VAL A 28 6.47 -11.95 -7.08
N PRO A 29 5.78 -13.10 -7.23
CA PRO A 29 6.35 -14.38 -6.82
C PRO A 29 7.63 -14.70 -7.60
N ILE A 30 8.52 -15.51 -7.00
CA ILE A 30 9.78 -15.95 -7.64
C ILE A 30 9.52 -16.59 -9.01
N GLY A 31 10.27 -16.17 -10.02
CA GLY A 31 10.15 -16.63 -11.41
C GLY A 31 8.98 -16.03 -12.19
N GLN A 32 8.32 -15.00 -11.63
CA GLN A 32 7.24 -14.26 -12.31
C GLN A 32 7.66 -12.82 -12.61
N ALA A 33 6.90 -12.18 -13.49
CA ALA A 33 7.07 -10.78 -13.85
C ALA A 33 5.71 -10.10 -13.93
N SER A 34 5.63 -8.82 -13.56
CA SER A 34 4.40 -8.02 -13.66
C SER A 34 4.09 -7.65 -15.11
N GLY A 35 5.14 -7.37 -15.89
CA GLY A 35 5.02 -6.87 -17.26
C GLY A 35 4.61 -5.39 -17.36
N PHE A 36 4.76 -4.61 -16.28
CA PHE A 36 4.38 -3.20 -16.21
C PHE A 36 5.60 -2.27 -16.07
N PRO A 37 5.45 -0.95 -16.31
CA PRO A 37 6.51 0.01 -16.00
C PRO A 37 6.84 0.04 -14.51
N GLY A 38 8.12 0.02 -14.17
CA GLY A 38 8.61 -0.11 -12.80
C GLY A 38 9.67 -1.22 -12.70
N GLN A 39 10.06 -1.58 -11.48
CA GLN A 39 10.98 -2.67 -11.22
C GLN A 39 10.27 -3.82 -10.49
N ASP A 40 10.35 -5.03 -11.05
CA ASP A 40 9.88 -6.23 -10.38
C ASP A 40 10.88 -6.65 -9.29
N VAL A 41 10.35 -7.04 -8.13
CA VAL A 41 11.10 -7.58 -6.99
C VAL A 41 10.47 -8.91 -6.62
N GLU A 42 11.24 -9.99 -6.77
CA GLU A 42 10.79 -11.35 -6.52
C GLU A 42 10.72 -11.64 -5.01
N VAL A 43 9.54 -11.97 -4.50
CA VAL A 43 9.32 -12.33 -3.09
C VAL A 43 8.32 -13.48 -2.96
N GLY A 44 8.66 -14.45 -2.13
CA GLY A 44 7.82 -15.62 -1.85
C GLY A 44 7.70 -16.58 -3.04
N ALA A 45 7.42 -17.84 -2.74
CA ALA A 45 7.30 -18.88 -3.76
C ALA A 45 5.98 -18.80 -4.56
N ASP A 46 4.96 -18.13 -4.01
CA ASP A 46 3.61 -18.09 -4.55
C ASP A 46 2.88 -16.78 -4.16
N LEU A 47 1.65 -16.62 -4.68
CA LEU A 47 0.83 -15.42 -4.42
C LEU A 47 0.49 -15.24 -2.94
N ASP A 48 0.35 -16.31 -2.16
CA ASP A 48 -0.04 -16.20 -0.75
C ASP A 48 1.15 -15.79 0.11
N GLN A 49 2.35 -16.31 -0.18
CA GLN A 49 3.59 -15.85 0.44
C GLN A 49 3.88 -14.39 0.06
N ARG A 50 3.73 -14.03 -1.23
CA ARG A 50 3.93 -12.65 -1.69
C ARG A 50 3.00 -11.68 -0.96
N LYS A 51 1.71 -12.01 -0.81
CA LYS A 51 0.74 -11.18 -0.05
C LYS A 51 1.17 -10.98 1.39
N LYS A 52 1.65 -12.04 2.05
CA LYS A 52 2.17 -11.95 3.42
C LYS A 52 3.34 -10.99 3.52
N VAL A 53 4.28 -10.99 2.56
CA VAL A 53 5.37 -10.01 2.53
C VAL A 53 4.83 -8.59 2.30
N PHE A 54 3.91 -8.43 1.34
CA PHE A 54 3.35 -7.13 0.95
C PHE A 54 2.74 -6.35 2.14
N GLY A 55 2.06 -7.03 3.07
CA GLY A 55 1.45 -6.39 4.26
C GLY A 55 2.43 -5.92 5.35
N GLN A 56 3.73 -6.20 5.23
CA GLN A 56 4.65 -6.13 6.39
C GLN A 56 5.61 -4.94 6.41
N PHE A 57 5.76 -4.16 5.33
CA PHE A 57 6.80 -3.11 5.27
C PHE A 57 6.30 -1.73 4.84
N GLY A 58 5.08 -1.60 4.32
CA GLY A 58 4.55 -0.30 3.91
C GLY A 58 4.30 0.61 5.12
N ASP A 59 4.61 1.89 4.95
CA ASP A 59 4.25 2.95 5.90
C ASP A 59 2.78 3.35 5.78
N ILE A 60 2.32 3.45 4.52
CA ILE A 60 1.00 3.90 4.12
C ILE A 60 0.47 2.97 3.03
N TYR A 61 -0.72 2.42 3.24
CA TYR A 61 -1.42 1.57 2.29
C TYR A 61 -2.62 2.31 1.71
N ILE A 62 -2.61 2.53 0.39
CA ILE A 62 -3.75 3.09 -0.32
C ILE A 62 -4.57 1.94 -0.90
N THR A 63 -5.85 1.87 -0.57
CA THR A 63 -6.74 0.84 -1.13
C THR A 63 -7.74 1.45 -2.09
N ILE A 64 -7.94 0.80 -3.24
CA ILE A 64 -8.88 1.19 -4.30
C ILE A 64 -9.64 -0.06 -4.70
N GLU A 65 -10.97 -0.01 -4.60
CA GLU A 65 -11.89 -1.14 -4.77
C GLU A 65 -11.48 -2.34 -3.89
N GLY A 66 -11.21 -3.48 -4.52
CA GLY A 66 -10.57 -4.63 -3.91
C GLY A 66 -11.53 -5.75 -3.54
N GLY A 67 -10.96 -6.95 -3.51
CA GLY A 67 -11.59 -8.18 -3.01
C GLY A 67 -11.01 -8.61 -1.65
N PRO A 68 -11.22 -9.88 -1.26
CA PRO A 68 -10.71 -10.42 0.00
C PRO A 68 -9.20 -10.25 0.23
N GLY A 69 -8.39 -10.28 -0.84
CA GLY A 69 -6.94 -10.05 -0.77
C GLY A 69 -6.59 -8.65 -0.29
N VAL A 70 -7.29 -7.62 -0.80
CA VAL A 70 -7.08 -6.22 -0.38
C VAL A 70 -7.52 -6.03 1.08
N ALA A 71 -8.63 -6.65 1.48
CA ALA A 71 -9.06 -6.59 2.88
C ALA A 71 -8.08 -7.29 3.83
N GLN A 72 -7.47 -8.40 3.40
CA GLN A 72 -6.40 -9.07 4.14
C GLN A 72 -5.17 -8.16 4.28
N GLU A 73 -4.66 -7.62 3.17
CA GLU A 73 -3.48 -6.73 3.17
C GLU A 73 -3.73 -5.48 4.04
N ALA A 74 -4.92 -4.89 3.98
CA ALA A 74 -5.29 -3.75 4.81
C ALA A 74 -5.37 -4.10 6.30
N ARG A 75 -5.91 -5.28 6.67
CA ARG A 75 -5.89 -5.76 8.06
C ARG A 75 -4.47 -5.93 8.57
N ASP A 76 -3.64 -6.68 7.82
CA ASP A 76 -2.27 -6.98 8.22
C ASP A 76 -1.45 -5.69 8.42
N ALA A 77 -1.65 -4.69 7.53
CA ALA A 77 -1.05 -3.37 7.65
C ALA A 77 -1.56 -2.59 8.88
N PHE A 78 -2.88 -2.52 9.07
CA PHE A 78 -3.51 -1.78 10.16
C PHE A 78 -3.16 -2.37 11.54
N GLU A 79 -3.16 -3.70 11.68
CA GLU A 79 -2.81 -4.39 12.92
C GLU A 79 -1.37 -4.14 13.35
N ARG A 80 -0.46 -3.91 12.40
CA ARG A 80 0.93 -3.52 12.65
C ARG A 80 1.09 -2.03 12.96
N GLY A 81 0.05 -1.22 12.79
CA GLY A 81 0.07 0.22 13.01
C GLY A 81 0.49 1.05 11.79
N ALA A 82 0.53 0.45 10.59
CA ALA A 82 0.69 1.23 9.36
C ALA A 82 -0.59 2.02 9.06
N ALA A 83 -0.46 3.16 8.38
CA ALA A 83 -1.62 3.94 7.98
C ALA A 83 -2.33 3.25 6.80
N VAL A 84 -3.65 3.24 6.83
CA VAL A 84 -4.47 2.75 5.72
C VAL A 84 -5.37 3.89 5.26
N VAL A 85 -5.28 4.24 3.98
CA VAL A 85 -6.05 5.32 3.34
C VAL A 85 -6.96 4.69 2.28
N PRO A 86 -8.21 4.35 2.64
CA PRO A 86 -9.13 3.72 1.70
C PRO A 86 -9.81 4.76 0.81
N MET A 87 -9.76 4.56 -0.51
CA MET A 87 -10.59 5.29 -1.47
C MET A 87 -12.03 4.75 -1.39
N ILE A 88 -12.75 5.04 -0.30
CA ILE A 88 -14.05 4.44 0.08
C ILE A 88 -15.08 4.50 -1.07
N ARG A 89 -15.11 5.61 -1.82
CA ARG A 89 -15.99 5.84 -2.97
C ARG A 89 -15.84 4.82 -4.11
N THR A 90 -14.81 3.99 -4.08
CA THR A 90 -14.56 2.97 -5.13
C THR A 90 -15.25 1.64 -4.83
N GLY A 91 -15.68 1.41 -3.58
CA GLY A 91 -16.42 0.21 -3.22
C GLY A 91 -15.54 -0.98 -2.81
N GLY A 92 -16.14 -2.17 -2.73
CA GLY A 92 -15.40 -3.43 -2.50
C GLY A 92 -14.78 -3.51 -1.11
N ALA A 93 -13.55 -4.01 -1.00
CA ALA A 93 -12.82 -4.01 0.27
C ALA A 93 -12.68 -2.59 0.84
N SER A 94 -12.36 -1.61 -0.01
CA SER A 94 -12.11 -0.22 0.37
C SER A 94 -13.32 0.50 0.98
N GLU A 95 -14.55 0.01 0.78
CA GLU A 95 -15.75 0.54 1.47
C GLU A 95 -16.10 -0.21 2.77
N GLY A 96 -15.24 -1.11 3.23
CA GLY A 96 -15.43 -1.84 4.48
C GLY A 96 -15.88 -3.30 4.34
N LYS A 97 -15.95 -3.85 3.13
CA LYS A 97 -16.38 -5.25 2.93
C LYS A 97 -15.27 -6.26 3.24
N MET A 98 -15.64 -7.54 3.30
CA MET A 98 -14.68 -8.67 3.43
C MET A 98 -13.82 -8.60 4.70
N ASN A 99 -14.42 -8.11 5.80
CA ASN A 99 -13.77 -7.92 7.09
C ASN A 99 -12.59 -6.92 7.03
N PHE A 100 -12.71 -5.88 6.21
CA PHE A 100 -11.78 -4.74 6.21
C PHE A 100 -11.70 -4.12 7.62
N PRO A 101 -10.53 -3.64 8.08
CA PRO A 101 -10.40 -3.09 9.43
C PRO A 101 -11.30 -1.86 9.61
N ALA A 102 -12.28 -1.95 10.52
CA ALA A 102 -13.24 -0.86 10.74
C ALA A 102 -12.57 0.46 11.15
N GLY A 103 -11.52 0.39 11.98
CA GLY A 103 -10.77 1.57 12.39
C GLY A 103 -10.03 2.28 11.25
N ALA A 104 -9.75 1.59 10.14
CA ALA A 104 -9.17 2.22 8.94
C ALA A 104 -10.20 3.03 8.12
N LEU A 105 -11.50 2.92 8.43
CA LEU A 105 -12.56 3.71 7.80
C LEU A 105 -12.82 5.03 8.56
N GLU A 106 -12.21 5.17 9.74
CA GLU A 106 -12.31 6.35 10.57
C GLU A 106 -11.19 7.34 10.23
N ALA A 107 -11.53 8.62 10.15
CA ALA A 107 -10.55 9.67 9.89
C ALA A 107 -9.56 9.77 11.06
N PRO A 108 -8.24 9.82 10.82
CA PRO A 108 -7.28 10.19 11.85
C PRO A 108 -7.59 11.58 12.43
N PRO A 109 -7.38 11.83 13.73
CA PRO A 109 -7.80 13.07 14.39
C PRO A 109 -7.10 14.34 13.88
N PHE A 110 -5.96 14.19 13.20
CA PHE A 110 -5.19 15.29 12.60
C PHE A 110 -5.51 15.52 11.11
N VAL A 111 -6.37 14.69 10.52
CA VAL A 111 -6.83 14.86 9.14
C VAL A 111 -8.07 15.76 9.14
N ALA A 112 -8.10 16.75 8.24
CA ALA A 112 -9.26 17.60 8.05
C ALA A 112 -10.49 16.75 7.65
N PRO A 113 -11.64 16.86 8.35
CA PRO A 113 -12.83 16.05 8.05
C PRO A 113 -13.30 16.17 6.60
N GLU A 114 -13.13 17.34 6.00
CA GLU A 114 -13.55 17.64 4.63
C GLU A 114 -12.81 16.75 3.61
N HIS A 115 -11.51 16.51 3.81
CA HIS A 115 -10.74 15.61 2.94
C HIS A 115 -11.20 14.16 3.10
N TRP A 116 -11.52 13.73 4.32
CA TRP A 116 -11.99 12.36 4.54
C TRP A 116 -13.37 12.11 3.94
N GLU A 117 -14.27 13.10 3.98
CA GLU A 117 -15.58 13.01 3.32
C GLU A 117 -15.46 12.92 1.79
N LEU A 118 -14.45 13.58 1.18
CA LEU A 118 -14.18 13.44 -0.25
C LEU A 118 -13.76 12.01 -0.64
N LEU A 119 -13.11 11.24 0.26
CA LEU A 119 -12.82 9.83 0.00
C LEU A 119 -14.09 8.96 -0.07
N LYS A 120 -15.18 9.39 0.58
CA LYS A 120 -16.47 8.69 0.63
C LYS A 120 -17.42 9.11 -0.51
N SER A 121 -17.30 10.36 -0.96
CA SER A 121 -18.28 10.99 -1.85
C SER A 121 -18.30 10.35 -3.24
N LYS A 122 -19.49 9.87 -3.65
CA LYS A 122 -19.76 9.41 -5.02
C LYS A 122 -20.01 10.57 -5.98
N GLU A 123 -20.37 11.74 -5.45
CA GLU A 123 -20.67 12.96 -6.21
C GLU A 123 -19.43 13.79 -6.48
N ALA A 124 -18.41 13.70 -5.63
CA ALA A 124 -17.12 14.35 -5.87
C ALA A 124 -16.48 13.81 -7.15
N SER A 125 -15.86 14.72 -7.90
CA SER A 125 -15.07 14.35 -9.06
C SER A 125 -13.89 13.46 -8.66
N VAL A 126 -13.35 12.74 -9.64
CA VAL A 126 -12.15 11.91 -9.44
C VAL A 126 -10.97 12.77 -8.98
N GLU A 127 -10.83 13.98 -9.54
CA GLU A 127 -9.76 14.91 -9.21
C GLU A 127 -9.86 15.42 -7.76
N GLU A 128 -11.04 15.85 -7.32
CA GLU A 128 -11.26 16.28 -5.93
C GLU A 128 -10.94 15.16 -4.94
N SER A 129 -11.37 13.93 -5.25
CA SER A 129 -11.12 12.77 -4.39
C SER A 129 -9.62 12.40 -4.35
N ALA A 130 -8.93 12.48 -5.48
CA ALA A 130 -7.49 12.22 -5.56
C ALA A 130 -6.68 13.28 -4.82
N ASN A 131 -7.03 14.56 -4.97
CA ASN A 131 -6.40 15.65 -4.23
C ASN A 131 -6.59 15.49 -2.72
N ALA A 132 -7.80 15.11 -2.28
CA ALA A 132 -8.05 14.82 -0.88
C ALA A 132 -7.16 13.67 -0.34
N ALA A 133 -6.98 12.60 -1.12
CA ALA A 133 -6.07 11.51 -0.75
C ALA A 133 -4.62 11.99 -0.59
N VAL A 134 -4.14 12.87 -1.49
CA VAL A 134 -2.81 13.48 -1.40
C VAL A 134 -2.66 14.31 -0.13
N GLU A 135 -3.64 15.16 0.20
CA GLU A 135 -3.62 15.97 1.42
C GLU A 135 -3.61 15.10 2.69
N ILE A 136 -4.40 14.02 2.70
CA ILE A 136 -4.42 13.03 3.80
C ILE A 136 -3.06 12.36 3.96
N ILE A 137 -2.46 11.90 2.87
CA ILE A 137 -1.14 11.28 2.87
C ILE A 137 -0.09 12.28 3.37
N GLY A 138 -0.13 13.54 2.93
CA GLY A 138 0.76 14.60 3.40
C GLY A 138 0.63 14.87 4.90
N ALA A 139 -0.60 14.88 5.43
CA ALA A 139 -0.86 15.02 6.86
C ALA A 139 -0.31 13.82 7.65
N ILE A 140 -0.50 12.59 7.15
CA ILE A 140 0.06 11.37 7.76
C ILE A 140 1.58 11.42 7.78
N LEU A 141 2.22 11.70 6.64
CA LEU A 141 3.68 11.81 6.52
C LEU A 141 4.26 12.84 7.51
N SER A 142 3.53 13.93 7.76
CA SER A 142 3.94 14.95 8.72
C SER A 142 3.89 14.49 10.19
N GLN A 143 3.17 13.40 10.48
CA GLN A 143 3.15 12.76 11.80
C GLN A 143 4.20 11.65 11.92
N MET A 144 4.73 11.15 10.80
CA MET A 144 5.69 10.04 10.83
C MET A 144 7.04 10.53 11.35
N PRO A 145 7.74 9.72 12.17
CA PRO A 145 9.11 10.01 12.52
C PRO A 145 9.94 10.17 11.24
N VAL A 146 10.74 11.23 11.14
CA VAL A 146 11.74 11.33 10.07
C VAL A 146 12.66 10.12 10.21
N PRO A 147 12.73 9.24 9.18
CA PRO A 147 13.67 8.13 9.22
C PRO A 147 15.06 8.70 9.42
N GLN A 148 15.82 8.16 10.39
CA GLN A 148 17.22 8.51 10.47
C GLN A 148 17.87 8.10 9.14
N PRO A 149 18.69 8.98 8.53
CA PRO A 149 19.44 8.58 7.34
C PRO A 149 20.18 7.31 7.67
N LEU A 150 20.05 6.30 6.82
CA LEU A 150 20.98 5.19 6.82
C LEU A 150 22.36 5.79 6.56
N ASP A 151 23.35 5.37 7.34
CA ASP A 151 24.69 5.89 7.16
C ASP A 151 25.16 5.59 5.74
N ALA A 152 25.81 6.56 5.10
CA ALA A 152 26.26 6.41 3.72
C ALA A 152 27.23 5.21 3.61
N GLY A 153 26.75 4.10 3.04
CA GLY A 153 27.49 2.85 2.92
C GLY A 153 26.83 1.63 3.57
N GLU A 154 25.69 1.77 4.26
CA GLU A 154 24.89 0.62 4.67
C GLU A 154 24.06 0.07 3.49
N GLU A 155 24.36 -1.15 3.07
CA GLU A 155 23.46 -1.95 2.25
C GLU A 155 22.25 -2.33 3.13
N VAL A 156 21.05 -1.93 2.71
CA VAL A 156 19.81 -2.33 3.39
C VAL A 156 19.43 -3.70 2.87
N GLU A 157 19.79 -4.72 3.64
CA GLU A 157 19.32 -6.07 3.40
C GLU A 157 17.90 -6.20 3.97
N ILE A 158 16.88 -6.30 3.10
CA ILE A 158 15.52 -6.60 3.57
C ILE A 158 15.48 -8.10 3.88
N ILE A 159 15.74 -8.43 5.16
CA ILE A 159 15.68 -9.80 5.67
C ILE A 159 14.24 -10.12 6.07
N VAL A 160 13.53 -10.86 5.22
CA VAL A 160 12.21 -11.39 5.57
C VAL A 160 12.39 -12.70 6.33
N ARG A 161 12.14 -12.68 7.64
CA ARG A 161 12.11 -13.88 8.49
C ARG A 161 10.76 -14.57 8.40
N THR A 162 10.74 -15.79 7.91
CA THR A 162 9.53 -16.62 7.92
C THR A 162 9.27 -17.20 9.32
N MET A 163 8.02 -17.56 9.61
CA MET A 163 7.63 -18.23 10.87
C MET A 163 8.35 -19.58 11.10
N ALA A 164 8.99 -20.14 10.06
CA ALA A 164 9.80 -21.36 10.13
C ALA A 164 11.29 -21.09 10.45
N GLY A 165 11.69 -19.82 10.61
CA GLY A 165 13.07 -19.42 10.91
C GLY A 165 13.98 -19.28 9.69
N HIS A 166 13.48 -19.39 8.46
CA HIS A 166 14.26 -19.12 7.26
C HIS A 166 14.31 -17.62 6.96
N GLU A 167 15.51 -17.11 6.70
CA GLU A 167 15.80 -15.75 6.26
C GLU A 167 15.81 -15.70 4.74
N VAL A 168 15.03 -14.78 4.16
CA VAL A 168 15.07 -14.47 2.73
C VAL A 168 15.62 -13.07 2.58
N VAL A 169 16.72 -12.96 1.84
CA VAL A 169 17.36 -11.69 1.48
C VAL A 169 16.70 -11.18 0.22
N VAL A 170 16.07 -10.01 0.30
CA VAL A 170 15.59 -9.27 -0.86
C VAL A 170 16.59 -8.15 -1.12
N ALA A 171 17.35 -8.29 -2.21
CA ALA A 171 18.38 -7.34 -2.66
C ALA A 171 17.80 -6.21 -3.52
#